data_AF-A0A950A828-F1
#
_entry.id   AF-A0A950A828-F1
#
_cell.length_a   1.000
_cell.length_b   1.000
_cell.length_c   1.000
_cell.angle_alpha   90.00
_cell.angle_beta   90.00
_cell.angle_gamma   90.00
#
_symmetry.space_group_name_H-M   'P 1'
#
loop_
_entity.id
_entity.type
_entity.pdbx_description
1 polymer ?
#
loop_
_entity_poly.entity_id
_entity_poly.type
_entity_poly.pdbx_seq_one_letter_code
_entity_poly.pdbx_strand_id
1 'polypeptide(L)'
;MTADDILLETEEAMEKSVEYMNHEFASLRTGKASSALVDNIDVNAYGASMKLKQLALISTPEPRMLVVQPFDASVIRDIERALIESKLGITPAVDGKIIRLPIPELSEERRKELVKGARHMAEEARVRVRGARRNGIDLIKKIEKEGEITEDDRRDLEEEVQKL
;
A
#
# COMPACT_ATOMS: atom_id res chain seq x y z
N MET A 1 26.64 13.96 -16.32
CA MET A 1 26.10 13.48 -15.03
C MET A 1 27.25 12.79 -14.37
N THR A 2 27.53 13.05 -13.09
CA THR A 2 28.63 12.36 -12.42
C THR A 2 28.25 10.90 -12.16
N ALA A 3 29.24 10.05 -11.91
CA ALA A 3 29.01 8.64 -11.57
C ALA A 3 28.12 8.51 -10.31
N ASP A 4 28.36 9.36 -9.31
CA ASP A 4 27.57 9.44 -8.08
C ASP A 4 26.09 9.79 -8.35
N ASP A 5 25.84 10.71 -9.31
CA ASP A 5 24.48 11.07 -9.70
C ASP A 5 23.72 9.87 -10.31
N ILE A 6 24.41 9.03 -11.09
CA ILE A 6 23.80 7.84 -11.71
C ILE A 6 23.47 6.78 -10.66
N LEU A 7 24.35 6.58 -9.67
CA LEU A 7 24.10 5.65 -8.57
C LEU A 7 22.89 6.10 -7.74
N LEU A 8 22.85 7.37 -7.36
CA LEU A 8 21.75 7.94 -6.59
C LEU A 8 20.42 7.85 -7.35
N GLU A 9 20.39 8.20 -8.65
CA GLU A 9 19.18 8.10 -9.46
C GLU A 9 18.72 6.65 -9.62
N THR A 10 19.66 5.71 -9.73
CA THR A 10 19.36 4.27 -9.83
C THR A 10 18.77 3.75 -8.53
N GLU A 11 19.36 4.10 -7.38
CA GLU A 11 18.86 3.76 -6.05
C GLU A 11 17.45 4.32 -5.83
N GLU A 12 17.24 5.62 -6.08
CA GLU A 12 15.91 6.23 -5.95
C GLU A 12 14.86 5.56 -6.86
N ALA A 13 15.23 5.17 -8.07
CA ALA A 13 14.32 4.49 -8.99
C ALA A 13 13.95 3.08 -8.49
N MET A 14 14.89 2.37 -7.86
CA MET A 14 14.64 1.09 -7.20
C MET A 14 13.74 1.26 -5.98
N GLU A 15 14.02 2.23 -5.11
CA GLU A 15 13.20 2.54 -3.94
C GLU A 15 11.76 2.89 -4.33
N LYS A 16 11.57 3.78 -5.31
CA LYS A 16 10.23 4.12 -5.84
C LYS A 16 9.48 2.90 -6.38
N SER A 17 10.20 1.92 -6.94
CA SER A 17 9.60 0.66 -7.39
C SER A 17 9.11 -0.20 -6.23
N VAL A 18 9.84 -0.21 -5.11
CA VAL A 18 9.46 -0.90 -3.87
C VAL A 18 8.30 -0.16 -3.18
N GLU A 19 8.33 1.16 -3.11
CA GLU A 19 7.24 1.97 -2.56
C GLU A 19 5.93 1.76 -3.32
N TYR A 20 6.00 1.75 -4.66
CA TYR A 20 4.86 1.40 -5.50
C TYR A 20 4.30 0.03 -5.13
N MET A 21 5.15 -0.99 -4.99
CA MET A 21 4.72 -2.33 -4.60
C MET A 21 4.03 -2.34 -3.23
N ASN A 22 4.56 -1.60 -2.26
CA ASN A 22 3.97 -1.50 -0.92
C ASN A 22 2.60 -0.83 -0.95
N HIS A 23 2.44 0.23 -1.73
CA HIS A 23 1.15 0.90 -1.92
C HIS A 23 0.12 -0.03 -2.57
N GLU A 24 0.55 -0.74 -3.62
CA GLU A 24 -0.27 -1.71 -4.33
C GLU A 24 -0.70 -2.86 -3.40
N PHE A 25 0.20 -3.41 -2.58
CA PHE A 25 -0.15 -4.44 -1.59
C PHE A 25 -1.07 -3.93 -0.48
N ALA A 26 -0.95 -2.67 -0.06
CA ALA A 26 -1.85 -2.08 0.92
C ALA A 26 -3.31 -2.02 0.41
N SER A 27 -3.49 -1.93 -0.91
CA SER A 27 -4.83 -1.97 -1.54
C SER A 27 -5.48 -3.36 -1.52
N LEU A 28 -4.69 -4.44 -1.39
CA LEU A 28 -5.20 -5.81 -1.40
C LEU A 28 -5.98 -6.13 -0.13
N ARG A 29 -7.27 -6.43 -0.31
CA ARG A 29 -8.14 -6.88 0.78
C ARG A 29 -7.84 -8.34 1.15
N THR A 30 -6.90 -8.56 2.05
CA THR A 30 -6.42 -9.88 2.49
C THR A 30 -7.37 -10.62 3.44
N GLY A 31 -8.55 -10.08 3.72
CA GLY A 31 -9.56 -10.68 4.62
C GLY A 31 -9.23 -10.54 6.11
N LYS A 32 -8.19 -9.77 6.46
CA LYS A 32 -7.91 -9.36 7.84
C LYS A 32 -8.60 -8.04 8.15
N ALA A 33 -8.93 -7.84 9.43
CA ALA A 33 -9.34 -6.56 9.97
C ALA A 33 -8.19 -5.57 9.86
N SER A 34 -8.43 -4.49 9.10
CA SER A 34 -7.53 -3.36 8.95
C SER A 34 -8.36 -2.09 9.09
N SER A 35 -7.89 -1.14 9.92
CA SER A 35 -8.54 0.16 10.11
C SER A 35 -8.65 0.95 8.81
N ALA A 36 -7.67 0.77 7.90
CA ALA A 36 -7.66 1.43 6.59
C ALA A 36 -8.89 1.13 5.72
N LEU A 37 -9.62 0.04 5.98
CA LEU A 37 -10.85 -0.31 5.27
C LEU A 37 -11.98 0.69 5.50
N VAL A 38 -12.00 1.34 6.65
CA VAL A 38 -13.10 2.17 7.11
C VAL A 38 -12.68 3.62 7.36
N ASP A 39 -11.38 3.91 7.49
CA ASP A 39 -10.83 5.25 7.75
C ASP A 39 -11.33 6.32 6.76
N ASN A 40 -11.48 5.96 5.48
CA ASN A 40 -11.80 6.89 4.39
C ASN A 40 -13.30 7.03 4.10
N ILE A 41 -14.17 6.37 4.87
CA ILE A 41 -15.62 6.44 4.69
C ILE A 41 -16.12 7.82 5.13
N ASP A 42 -16.91 8.44 4.27
CA ASP A 42 -17.60 9.68 4.55
C ASP A 42 -18.88 9.41 5.36
N VAL A 43 -19.01 10.10 6.48
CA VAL A 43 -20.13 10.01 7.42
C VAL A 43 -20.79 11.38 7.51
N ASN A 44 -22.09 11.44 7.25
CA ASN A 44 -22.87 12.65 7.44
C ASN A 44 -23.23 12.81 8.91
N ALA A 45 -22.41 13.56 9.65
CA ALA A 45 -22.61 13.84 11.07
C ALA A 45 -22.71 15.36 11.29
N TYR A 46 -23.55 15.79 12.23
CA TYR A 46 -23.71 17.21 12.57
C TYR A 46 -24.05 18.13 11.37
N GLY A 47 -24.70 17.60 10.33
CA GLY A 47 -25.06 18.36 9.13
C GLY A 47 -23.93 18.57 8.11
N ALA A 48 -22.77 17.94 8.32
CA ALA A 48 -21.65 17.97 7.37
C ALA A 48 -21.10 16.56 7.10
N SER A 49 -20.45 16.37 5.95
CA SER A 49 -19.72 15.14 5.65
C SER A 49 -18.34 15.17 6.29
N MET A 50 -18.05 14.21 7.15
CA MET A 50 -16.77 14.06 7.86
C MET A 50 -16.23 12.65 7.68
N LYS A 51 -14.90 12.48 7.75
CA LYS A 51 -14.29 11.14 7.67
C LYS A 51 -14.51 10.37 8.96
N LEU A 52 -14.78 9.07 8.86
CA LEU A 52 -14.99 8.20 10.01
C LEU A 52 -13.84 8.28 11.03
N LYS A 53 -12.58 8.36 10.55
CA LYS A 53 -11.39 8.51 11.38
C LYS A 53 -11.41 9.72 12.31
N GLN A 54 -12.15 10.77 11.98
CA GLN A 54 -12.28 11.99 12.79
C GLN A 54 -13.37 11.85 13.86
N LEU A 55 -14.34 10.95 13.66
CA LEU A 55 -15.51 10.78 14.52
C LEU A 55 -15.37 9.61 15.51
N ALA A 56 -14.43 8.70 15.27
CA ALA A 56 -14.29 7.47 16.05
C ALA A 56 -12.84 6.99 16.15
N LEU A 57 -12.54 6.31 17.26
CA LEU A 57 -11.35 5.49 17.41
C LEU A 57 -11.60 4.12 16.75
N ILE A 58 -10.68 3.71 15.87
CA ILE A 58 -10.78 2.46 15.11
C ILE A 58 -9.69 1.52 15.60
N SER A 59 -10.09 0.33 16.04
CA SER A 59 -9.19 -0.67 16.59
C SER A 59 -9.50 -2.05 16.02
N THR A 60 -8.50 -2.92 15.99
CA THR A 60 -8.62 -4.31 15.52
C THR A 60 -8.22 -5.25 16.66
N PRO A 61 -9.11 -5.47 17.66
CA PRO A 61 -8.78 -6.34 18.80
C PRO A 61 -8.57 -7.79 18.37
N GLU A 62 -9.23 -8.23 17.29
CA GLU A 62 -9.07 -9.56 16.71
C GLU A 62 -8.87 -9.46 15.19
N PRO A 63 -8.18 -10.41 14.55
CA PRO A 63 -7.96 -10.38 13.10
C PRO A 63 -9.23 -10.42 12.24
N ARG A 64 -10.37 -10.80 12.85
CA ARG A 64 -11.68 -10.97 12.20
C ARG A 64 -12.73 -9.96 12.67
N MET A 65 -12.37 -9.08 13.59
CA MET A 65 -13.29 -8.11 14.16
C MET A 65 -12.64 -6.75 14.16
N LEU A 66 -13.27 -5.80 13.48
CA LEU A 66 -12.92 -4.39 13.58
C LEU A 66 -13.90 -3.72 14.52
N VAL A 67 -13.37 -2.89 15.41
CA VAL A 67 -14.14 -2.17 16.42
C VAL A 67 -14.01 -0.68 16.17
N VAL A 68 -15.14 -0.03 15.92
CA VAL A 68 -15.27 1.41 15.78
C VAL A 68 -15.91 1.94 17.06
N GLN A 69 -15.20 2.80 17.77
CA GLN A 69 -15.66 3.43 19.00
C GLN A 69 -15.84 4.94 18.76
N PRO A 70 -17.08 5.41 18.53
CA PRO A 70 -17.35 6.83 18.35
C PRO A 70 -17.01 7.65 19.59
N PHE A 71 -16.56 8.88 19.41
CA PHE A 71 -16.32 9.80 20.53
C PHE A 71 -17.61 10.30 21.18
N ASP A 72 -18.69 10.38 20.39
CA ASP A 72 -20.04 10.71 20.85
C ASP A 72 -21.02 9.60 20.45
N ALA A 73 -21.95 9.27 21.35
CA ALA A 73 -23.00 8.31 21.09
C ALA A 73 -24.06 8.84 20.10
N SER A 74 -24.18 10.16 19.93
CA SER A 74 -25.15 10.78 19.01
C SER A 74 -24.92 10.37 17.55
N VAL A 75 -23.67 10.15 17.16
CA VAL A 75 -23.26 9.83 15.78
C VAL A 75 -23.27 8.35 15.44
N ILE A 76 -23.61 7.46 16.39
CA ILE A 76 -23.60 6.00 16.18
C ILE A 76 -24.46 5.58 14.99
N ARG A 77 -25.68 6.14 14.88
CA ARG A 77 -26.62 5.82 13.80
C ARG A 77 -26.18 6.35 12.44
N ASP A 78 -25.42 7.45 12.42
CA ASP A 78 -24.91 8.04 11.19
C ASP A 78 -23.72 7.25 10.68
N ILE A 79 -22.84 6.80 11.59
CA ILE A 79 -21.73 5.89 11.29
C ILE A 79 -22.25 4.54 10.80
N GLU A 80 -23.25 3.96 11.47
CA GLU A 80 -23.87 2.70 11.06
C GLU A 80 -24.43 2.77 9.63
N ARG A 81 -25.16 3.84 9.31
CA ARG A 81 -25.69 4.07 7.96
C ARG A 81 -24.58 4.22 6.92
N ALA A 82 -23.57 5.04 7.20
CA ALA A 82 -22.43 5.23 6.31
C ALA A 82 -21.67 3.93 6.04
N LEU A 83 -21.52 3.06 7.05
CA LEU A 83 -20.89 1.74 6.91
C LEU A 83 -21.70 0.81 6.00
N ILE A 84 -23.03 0.83 6.08
CA ILE A 84 -23.90 0.03 5.20
C ILE A 84 -23.84 0.57 3.76
N GLU A 85 -23.87 1.90 3.59
CA GLU A 85 -23.82 2.57 2.29
C GLU A 85 -22.46 2.45 1.59
N SER A 86 -21.37 2.26 2.35
CA SER A 86 -20.00 2.14 1.84
C SER A 86 -19.73 0.92 0.94
N LYS A 87 -20.74 0.05 0.73
CA LYS A 87 -20.66 -1.19 -0.07
C LYS A 87 -19.53 -2.12 0.36
N LEU A 88 -19.08 -2.03 1.62
CA LEU A 88 -18.09 -2.95 2.18
C LEU A 88 -18.60 -4.40 2.23
N GLY A 89 -19.93 -4.61 2.18
CA GLY A 89 -20.54 -5.93 2.27
C GLY A 89 -20.45 -6.52 3.68
N ILE A 90 -20.20 -5.67 4.68
CA ILE A 90 -20.09 -6.04 6.09
C ILE A 90 -21.27 -5.41 6.81
N THR A 91 -22.00 -6.21 7.58
CA THR A 91 -23.09 -5.70 8.42
C THR A 91 -22.53 -5.26 9.77
N PRO A 92 -22.60 -3.96 10.14
CA PRO A 92 -22.22 -3.51 11.47
C PRO A 92 -23.15 -4.07 12.54
N ALA A 93 -22.59 -4.42 13.69
CA ALA A 93 -23.31 -4.83 14.89
C ALA A 93 -23.06 -3.80 16.00
N VAL A 94 -24.11 -3.11 16.43
CA VAL A 94 -24.04 -2.07 17.47
C VAL A 94 -24.14 -2.72 18.85
N ASP A 95 -23.15 -2.47 19.69
CA ASP A 95 -23.04 -2.94 21.08
C ASP A 95 -22.93 -1.72 22.02
N GLY A 96 -24.08 -1.09 22.28
CA GLY A 96 -24.17 0.10 23.12
C GLY A 96 -23.41 1.30 22.54
N LYS A 97 -22.18 1.53 23.01
CA LYS A 97 -21.30 2.63 22.58
C LYS A 97 -20.26 2.24 21.53
N ILE A 98 -20.25 0.97 21.12
CA ILE A 98 -19.23 0.42 20.23
C ILE A 98 -19.92 -0.19 19.01
N ILE A 99 -19.32 -0.05 17.82
CA ILE A 99 -19.79 -0.68 16.58
C ILE A 99 -18.77 -1.76 16.20
N ARG A 100 -19.23 -3.00 16.10
CA ARG A 100 -18.43 -4.15 15.70
C ARG A 100 -18.67 -4.46 14.23
N LEU A 101 -17.60 -4.65 13.47
CA LEU A 101 -17.61 -5.02 12.07
C LEU A 101 -16.98 -6.41 11.93
N PRO A 102 -17.79 -7.49 11.91
CA PRO A 102 -17.31 -8.84 11.71
C PRO A 102 -16.90 -9.03 10.24
N ILE A 103 -15.65 -9.42 10.00
CA ILE A 103 -15.16 -9.62 8.64
C ILE A 103 -15.45 -11.06 8.22
N PRO A 104 -16.20 -11.27 7.11
CA PRO A 104 -16.51 -12.60 6.64
C PRO A 104 -15.26 -13.35 6.19
N GLU A 105 -15.27 -14.67 6.32
CA GLU A 105 -14.18 -15.49 5.80
C GLU A 105 -14.12 -15.40 4.27
N LEU A 106 -12.90 -15.28 3.75
CA LEU A 106 -12.67 -15.40 2.31
C LEU A 106 -12.89 -16.85 1.89
N SER A 107 -13.69 -17.05 0.84
CA SER A 107 -13.80 -18.35 0.18
C SER A 107 -12.44 -18.79 -0.37
N GLU A 108 -12.27 -20.10 -0.55
CA GLU A 108 -11.02 -20.66 -1.09
C GLU A 108 -10.73 -20.12 -2.50
N GLU A 109 -11.77 -19.97 -3.32
CA GLU A 109 -11.70 -19.38 -4.65
C GLU A 109 -11.19 -17.94 -4.59
N ARG A 110 -11.76 -17.11 -3.70
CA ARG A 110 -11.33 -15.72 -3.55
C ARG A 110 -9.90 -15.62 -3.03
N ARG A 111 -9.48 -16.52 -2.15
CA ARG A 111 -8.09 -16.60 -1.68
C ARG A 111 -7.14 -16.94 -2.83
N LYS A 112 -7.50 -17.88 -3.71
CA LYS A 112 -6.69 -18.24 -4.89
C LYS A 112 -6.55 -17.06 -5.86
N GLU A 113 -7.61 -16.29 -6.08
CA GLU A 113 -7.56 -15.07 -6.88
C GLU A 113 -6.62 -14.01 -6.28
N LEU A 114 -6.74 -13.76 -4.97
CA LEU A 114 -5.87 -12.80 -4.28
C LEU A 114 -4.39 -13.21 -4.35
N VAL A 115 -4.09 -14.50 -4.21
CA VAL A 115 -2.71 -15.02 -4.34
C VAL A 115 -2.20 -14.82 -5.76
N LYS A 116 -3.02 -15.04 -6.80
CA LYS A 116 -2.64 -14.78 -8.19
C LYS A 116 -2.36 -13.29 -8.42
N GLY A 117 -3.23 -12.41 -7.93
CA GLY A 117 -3.04 -10.96 -8.01
C GLY A 117 -1.77 -10.49 -7.32
N ALA A 118 -1.55 -10.93 -6.07
CA ALA A 118 -0.34 -10.59 -5.31
C ALA A 118 0.95 -11.05 -6.02
N ARG A 119 0.94 -12.25 -6.61
CA ARG A 119 2.08 -12.75 -7.41
C ARG A 119 2.35 -11.89 -8.64
N HIS A 120 1.30 -11.44 -9.32
CA HIS A 120 1.44 -10.57 -10.48
C HIS A 120 2.07 -9.23 -10.09
N MET A 121 1.55 -8.59 -9.05
CA MET A 121 2.06 -7.31 -8.52
C MET A 121 3.52 -7.43 -8.05
N ALA A 122 3.88 -8.55 -7.41
CA ALA A 122 5.27 -8.83 -7.03
C ALA A 122 6.20 -8.95 -8.24
N GLU A 123 5.75 -9.60 -9.33
CA GLU A 123 6.58 -9.73 -10.53
C GLU A 123 6.69 -8.39 -11.27
N GLU A 124 5.64 -7.57 -11.33
CA GLU A 124 5.74 -6.21 -11.88
C GLU A 124 6.78 -5.37 -11.14
N ALA A 125 6.77 -5.39 -9.82
CA ALA A 125 7.76 -4.68 -9.01
C ALA A 125 9.20 -5.19 -9.29
N ARG A 126 9.39 -6.51 -9.37
CA ARG A 126 10.69 -7.11 -9.73
C ARG A 126 11.15 -6.70 -11.13
N VAL A 127 10.24 -6.67 -12.10
CA VAL A 127 10.54 -6.22 -13.47
C VAL A 127 10.95 -4.75 -13.47
N ARG A 128 10.29 -3.89 -12.70
CA ARG A 128 10.66 -2.48 -12.56
C ARG A 128 12.06 -2.30 -11.94
N VAL A 129 12.37 -3.00 -10.85
CA VAL A 129 13.71 -2.98 -10.24
C VAL A 129 14.80 -3.47 -11.22
N ARG A 130 14.54 -4.58 -11.93
CA ARG A 130 15.47 -5.07 -12.98
C ARG A 130 15.62 -4.07 -14.12
N GLY A 131 14.57 -3.32 -14.44
CA GLY A 131 14.57 -2.25 -15.43
C GLY A 131 15.42 -1.06 -14.97
N ALA A 132 15.22 -0.59 -13.73
CA ALA A 132 16.03 0.48 -13.12
C ALA A 132 17.53 0.11 -13.12
N ARG A 133 17.86 -1.12 -12.71
CA ARG A 133 19.23 -1.63 -12.76
C ARG A 133 19.81 -1.61 -14.18
N ARG A 134 19.03 -2.05 -15.17
CA ARG A 134 19.47 -2.05 -16.58
C ARG A 134 19.74 -0.62 -17.06
N ASN A 135 18.85 0.31 -16.73
CA ASN A 135 19.01 1.72 -17.09
C ASN A 135 20.27 2.32 -16.46
N GLY A 136 20.54 2.04 -15.18
CA GLY A 136 21.77 2.47 -14.50
C GLY A 136 23.03 1.95 -15.20
N ILE A 137 23.06 0.65 -15.53
CA ILE A 137 24.18 0.04 -16.29
C ILE A 137 24.33 0.66 -17.69
N ASP A 138 23.22 0.93 -18.39
CA ASP A 138 23.25 1.53 -19.72
C ASP A 138 23.75 2.99 -19.68
N LEU A 139 23.43 3.74 -18.62
CA LEU A 139 23.98 5.08 -18.36
C LEU A 139 25.49 5.04 -18.08
N ILE A 140 25.95 4.12 -17.22
CA ILE A 140 27.37 3.89 -16.93
C ILE A 140 28.16 3.59 -18.23
N LYS A 141 27.64 2.71 -19.09
CA LYS A 141 28.26 2.41 -20.40
C LYS A 141 28.26 3.59 -21.36
N LYS A 142 27.33 4.53 -21.21
CA LYS A 142 27.26 5.73 -22.05
C LYS A 142 28.34 6.72 -21.64
N ILE A 143 28.52 6.99 -20.35
CA ILE A 143 29.55 7.90 -19.85
C ILE A 143 30.98 7.36 -20.08
N GLU A 144 31.17 6.04 -20.07
CA GLU A 144 32.44 5.41 -20.50
C GLU A 144 32.76 5.75 -21.96
N LYS A 145 31.78 5.58 -22.87
CA LYS A 145 31.96 5.89 -24.30
C LYS A 145 32.19 7.37 -24.56
N GLU A 146 31.66 8.24 -23.70
CA GLU A 146 31.88 9.69 -23.74
C GLU A 146 33.25 10.09 -23.16
N GLY A 147 33.97 9.14 -22.54
CA GLY A 147 35.31 9.33 -21.98
C GLY A 147 35.31 10.00 -20.61
N GLU A 148 34.16 10.04 -19.92
CA GLU A 148 34.05 10.65 -18.58
C GLU A 148 34.59 9.73 -17.47
N ILE A 149 34.66 8.41 -17.71
CA ILE A 149 35.17 7.40 -16.76
C ILE A 149 36.08 6.38 -17.45
N THR A 150 36.94 5.70 -16.69
CA THR A 150 37.81 4.63 -17.22
C THR A 150 37.11 3.26 -17.26
N GLU A 151 37.71 2.26 -17.91
CA GLU A 151 37.18 0.89 -17.92
C GLU A 151 37.15 0.26 -16.53
N ASP A 152 38.13 0.60 -15.68
CA ASP A 152 38.19 0.12 -14.29
C ASP A 152 37.06 0.75 -13.47
N ASP A 153 36.87 2.07 -13.56
CA ASP A 153 35.75 2.77 -12.91
C ASP A 153 34.40 2.20 -13.34
N ARG A 154 34.24 1.86 -14.63
CA ARG A 154 33.01 1.23 -15.13
C ARG A 154 32.71 -0.09 -14.43
N ARG A 155 33.73 -0.93 -14.23
CA ARG A 155 33.57 -2.25 -13.59
C ARG A 155 33.16 -2.09 -12.13
N ASP A 156 33.78 -1.16 -11.42
CA ASP A 156 33.46 -0.87 -10.02
C ASP A 156 32.02 -0.34 -9.90
N LEU A 157 31.62 0.60 -10.75
CA LEU A 157 30.25 1.15 -10.78
C LEU A 157 29.20 0.09 -11.17
N GLU A 158 29.50 -0.81 -12.12
CA GLU A 158 28.61 -1.93 -12.45
C GLU A 158 28.44 -2.88 -11.26
N GLU A 159 29.48 -3.11 -10.47
CA GLU A 159 29.42 -3.93 -9.25
C GLU A 159 28.60 -3.25 -8.15
N GLU A 160 28.74 -1.93 -7.99
CA GLU A 160 27.94 -1.15 -7.05
C GLU A 160 26.46 -1.16 -7.42
N VAL A 161 26.10 -0.89 -8.68
CA VAL A 161 24.70 -0.99 -9.16
C VAL A 161 24.11 -2.39 -8.97
N GLN A 162 24.94 -3.42 -8.98
CA GLN A 162 24.51 -4.80 -8.79
C GLN A 162 24.32 -5.17 -7.31
N LYS A 163 24.92 -4.41 -6.38
CA LYS A 163 24.79 -4.57 -4.91
C LYS A 163 23.62 -3.79 -4.32
N LEU A 164 23.19 -2.70 -4.97
CA LEU A 164 21.93 -2.00 -4.69
C LEU A 164 20.73 -2.96 -4.82
#